data_AF-A0A9P9FTF7-F1
#
_entry.id   AF-A0A9P9FTF7-F1
#
_cell.length_a   1.000
_cell.length_b   1.000
_cell.length_c   1.000
_cell.angle_alpha   90.00
_cell.angle_beta   90.00
_cell.angle_gamma   90.00
#
_symmetry.space_group_name_H-M   'P 1'
#
loop_
_entity.id
_entity.type
_entity.pdbx_description
1 polymer ?
#
loop_
_entity_poly.entity_id
_entity_poly.type
_entity_poly.pdbx_seq_one_letter_code
_entity_poly.pdbx_strand_id
1 'polypeptide(L)'
;AGTELPEPSPSIASPSSSSDKPASQFSDTNLPYGFLADDMRSFELLRTGTLEDRASAADSLRSSIPVSSDHSFLIDIWNAAKDLVDPGQPARARIAAWNLLTQIILVSHPGPGRLAFLTTFHSPTHPDDFQLQISAVACLTHGGRRLTEVEYISLLPILVEWMQHAYAPVPPTPRRPGSPERSQHLTARRGTARRKGNLAQIFDILLDAISPAFVNSNLAAGLSLADALLKICRTTTSEDNLKQSLRLIDILLTSQIILKFVFENCVVVIYDLYCKSGKHRPVYNRLWRTLSILLKSDHGPQIVNTLVDFLKQAPIESTNVRYINRGLRSILSVLQRLVSSDIDKGYPSVQYALLVDGLSTVATTRSYLPNLAAVLELINALFDDGQHNLHPLLLDEDWALILDVAWKCGGGTSEDPDPESPGSLCSNLVTLIKRLDFLVSQDGDFKQRETAVEFLTKVN
;
A
#
# COMPACT_ATOMS: atom_id res chain seq x y z
N ALA A 1 -61.28 75.14 31.16
CA ALA A 1 -61.92 73.82 31.27
C ALA A 1 -60.77 72.81 31.31
N GLY A 2 -60.47 72.13 32.43
CA GLY A 2 -61.36 71.51 33.42
C GLY A 2 -61.20 69.98 33.27
N THR A 3 -61.12 69.14 34.31
CA THR A 3 -61.34 69.37 35.75
C THR A 3 -60.62 68.27 36.56
N GLU A 4 -60.18 68.63 37.77
CA GLU A 4 -59.86 67.88 39.02
C GLU A 4 -59.46 66.37 39.07
N LEU A 5 -58.50 66.15 39.97
CA LEU A 5 -58.13 64.95 40.73
C LEU A 5 -59.32 64.23 41.43
N PRO A 6 -59.16 62.97 41.91
CA PRO A 6 -58.70 62.78 43.29
C PRO A 6 -57.73 61.61 43.55
N GLU A 7 -56.93 61.77 44.61
CA GLU A 7 -56.14 60.74 45.32
C GLU A 7 -57.05 59.92 46.28
N PRO A 8 -56.61 58.77 46.86
CA PRO A 8 -55.86 58.85 48.11
C PRO A 8 -54.77 57.77 48.38
N SER A 9 -53.78 58.19 49.17
CA SER A 9 -52.74 57.40 49.88
C SER A 9 -53.33 56.56 51.08
N PRO A 10 -52.57 55.90 52.02
CA PRO A 10 -51.10 55.81 52.20
C PRO A 10 -50.50 54.45 52.71
N SER A 11 -49.16 54.40 52.84
CA SER A 11 -48.36 53.69 53.89
C SER A 11 -48.46 52.14 54.01
N ILE A 12 -47.44 51.36 54.39
CA ILE A 12 -46.07 51.56 54.93
C ILE A 12 -45.27 50.29 54.49
N ALA A 13 -43.93 50.22 54.36
CA ALA A 13 -42.87 50.83 55.17
C ALA A 13 -41.61 51.24 54.34
N SER A 14 -40.45 51.21 55.00
CA SER A 14 -39.06 51.44 54.54
C SER A 14 -38.16 50.42 55.32
N PRO A 15 -36.79 50.35 55.25
CA PRO A 15 -35.86 51.41 54.83
C PRO A 15 -34.57 51.05 54.06
N SER A 16 -34.06 52.08 53.36
CA SER A 16 -32.63 52.50 53.25
C SER A 16 -31.55 51.54 52.68
N SER A 17 -30.56 51.99 51.91
CA SER A 17 -30.29 53.34 51.36
C SER A 17 -29.17 53.32 50.30
N SER A 18 -29.23 54.26 49.35
CA SER A 18 -28.10 54.94 48.68
C SER A 18 -26.96 54.11 48.02
N SER A 19 -26.86 54.16 46.69
CA SER A 19 -25.91 55.06 45.99
C SER A 19 -25.86 54.78 44.48
N ASP A 20 -25.87 55.84 43.66
CA ASP A 20 -25.69 55.74 42.21
C ASP A 20 -24.31 55.21 41.79
N LYS A 21 -24.26 54.43 40.70
CA LYS A 21 -23.09 54.36 39.81
C LYS A 21 -23.52 54.17 38.34
N PRO A 22 -22.83 54.80 37.38
CA PRO A 22 -23.08 54.62 35.96
C PRO A 22 -22.51 53.30 35.44
N ALA A 23 -23.21 52.65 34.50
CA ALA A 23 -22.69 51.50 33.78
C ALA A 23 -21.65 51.95 32.75
N SER A 24 -20.40 51.50 32.91
CA SER A 24 -19.26 51.87 32.09
C SER A 24 -19.27 51.25 30.70
N GLN A 25 -18.72 51.99 29.73
CA GLN A 25 -18.23 51.41 28.48
C GLN A 25 -17.26 50.27 28.80
N PHE A 26 -17.44 49.10 28.15
CA PHE A 26 -16.43 48.06 28.16
C PHE A 26 -15.31 48.45 27.20
N SER A 27 -14.14 48.74 27.74
CA SER A 27 -12.92 48.96 26.96
C SER A 27 -12.30 47.62 26.59
N ASP A 28 -12.05 47.39 25.31
CA ASP A 28 -11.22 46.27 24.83
C ASP A 28 -9.79 46.39 25.36
N THR A 29 -9.49 45.67 26.44
CA THR A 29 -8.11 45.51 26.92
C THR A 29 -7.36 44.59 25.98
N ASN A 30 -6.54 45.19 25.10
CA ASN A 30 -5.53 44.47 24.32
C ASN A 30 -4.58 43.70 25.24
N LEU A 31 -4.85 42.40 25.40
CA LEU A 31 -3.95 41.44 26.04
C LEU A 31 -2.72 41.19 25.14
N PRO A 32 -1.57 40.75 25.69
CA PRO A 32 -0.28 40.77 24.97
C PRO A 32 -0.16 39.88 23.72
N TYR A 33 -1.19 39.10 23.41
CA TYR A 33 -1.21 38.09 22.33
C TYR A 33 -2.46 38.14 21.44
N GLY A 34 -3.25 39.23 21.49
CA GLY A 34 -4.45 39.39 20.65
C GLY A 34 -5.61 38.45 21.02
N PHE A 35 -5.62 37.96 22.27
CA PHE A 35 -6.59 36.98 22.77
C PHE A 35 -7.75 37.63 23.54
N LEU A 36 -8.91 36.95 23.54
CA LEU A 36 -10.02 37.24 24.44
C LEU A 36 -9.67 36.79 25.88
N ALA A 37 -10.29 37.43 26.87
CA ALA A 37 -9.98 37.16 28.29
C ALA A 37 -10.24 35.70 28.71
N ASP A 38 -11.21 35.03 28.08
CA ASP A 38 -11.57 33.64 28.37
C ASP A 38 -10.50 32.63 27.94
N ASP A 39 -9.66 32.97 26.97
CA ASP A 39 -8.60 32.09 26.47
C ASP A 39 -7.38 32.09 27.40
N MET A 40 -7.02 33.25 27.95
CA MET A 40 -6.03 33.34 29.02
C MET A 40 -6.48 32.58 30.28
N ARG A 41 -7.79 32.65 30.61
CA ARG A 41 -8.37 31.85 31.70
C ARG A 41 -8.30 30.35 31.41
N SER A 42 -8.60 29.94 30.18
CA SER A 42 -8.52 28.55 29.74
C SER A 42 -7.06 28.05 29.79
N PHE A 43 -6.09 28.86 29.35
CA PHE A 43 -4.67 28.51 29.45
C PHE A 43 -4.19 28.32 30.90
N GLU A 44 -4.62 29.18 31.84
CA GLU A 44 -4.26 29.02 33.25
C GLU A 44 -4.88 27.76 33.87
N LEU A 45 -6.14 27.46 33.52
CA LEU A 45 -6.82 26.21 33.93
C LEU A 45 -6.14 24.97 33.34
N LEU A 46 -5.66 25.03 32.09
CA LEU A 46 -4.88 23.95 31.47
C LEU A 46 -3.56 23.69 32.21
N ARG A 47 -2.95 24.73 32.79
CA ARG A 47 -1.67 24.64 33.51
C ARG A 47 -1.81 24.18 34.97
N THR A 48 -2.84 24.65 35.68
CA THR A 48 -2.93 24.51 37.15
C THR A 48 -4.25 23.92 37.68
N GLY A 49 -5.26 23.74 36.82
CA GLY A 49 -6.57 23.24 37.21
C GLY A 49 -6.58 21.75 37.61
N THR A 50 -7.74 21.28 38.10
CA THR A 50 -7.94 19.83 38.28
C THR A 50 -7.94 19.12 36.94
N LEU A 51 -7.83 17.79 36.95
CA LEU A 51 -7.74 16.99 35.72
C LEU A 51 -8.94 17.23 34.77
N GLU A 52 -10.16 17.40 35.31
CA GLU A 52 -11.36 17.71 34.51
C GLU A 52 -11.39 19.18 34.03
N ASP A 53 -10.87 20.13 34.84
CA ASP A 53 -10.70 21.52 34.42
C ASP A 53 -9.71 21.62 33.26
N ARG A 54 -8.58 20.90 33.36
CA ARG A 54 -7.54 20.82 32.31
C ARG A 54 -8.09 20.20 31.02
N ALA A 55 -8.90 19.15 31.12
CA ALA A 55 -9.56 18.53 29.97
C ALA A 55 -10.60 19.46 29.31
N SER A 56 -11.37 20.20 30.12
CA SER A 56 -12.36 21.16 29.62
C SER A 56 -11.70 22.39 28.99
N ALA A 57 -10.67 22.92 29.63
CA ALA A 57 -9.83 24.00 29.11
C ALA A 57 -9.16 23.62 27.79
N ALA A 58 -8.72 22.36 27.63
CA ALA A 58 -8.13 21.89 26.39
C ALA A 58 -9.11 21.90 25.21
N ASP A 59 -10.39 21.54 25.43
CA ASP A 59 -11.41 21.65 24.38
C ASP A 59 -11.78 23.11 24.07
N SER A 60 -11.85 23.99 25.07
CA SER A 60 -12.05 25.44 24.87
C SER A 60 -10.95 26.01 23.97
N LEU A 61 -9.67 25.83 24.37
CA LEU A 61 -8.51 26.31 23.61
C LEU A 61 -8.46 25.74 22.20
N ARG A 62 -8.76 24.44 22.03
CA ARG A 62 -8.83 23.81 20.70
C ARG A 62 -9.84 24.51 19.78
N SER A 63 -10.93 25.05 20.32
CA SER A 63 -11.93 25.78 19.54
C SER A 63 -11.59 27.25 19.29
N SER A 64 -10.75 27.86 20.12
CA SER A 64 -10.52 29.32 20.12
C SER A 64 -9.16 29.77 19.60
N ILE A 65 -8.12 28.92 19.60
CA ILE A 65 -6.77 29.29 19.15
C ILE A 65 -6.80 29.88 17.72
N PRO A 66 -6.44 31.18 17.54
CA PRO A 66 -6.36 31.80 16.23
C PRO A 66 -5.27 31.18 15.34
N VAL A 67 -5.52 31.19 14.02
CA VAL A 67 -4.50 30.81 13.01
C VAL A 67 -3.28 31.77 13.05
N SER A 68 -3.45 32.97 13.58
CA SER A 68 -2.41 33.99 13.76
C SER A 68 -1.75 33.99 15.15
N SER A 69 -1.92 32.95 15.98
CA SER A 69 -1.26 32.87 17.29
C SER A 69 0.26 32.88 17.19
N ASP A 70 0.91 33.55 18.15
CA ASP A 70 2.37 33.52 18.28
C ASP A 70 2.88 32.10 18.57
N HIS A 71 4.01 31.75 17.95
CA HIS A 71 4.63 30.43 18.09
C HIS A 71 5.10 30.17 19.52
N SER A 72 5.57 31.19 20.25
CA SER A 72 6.00 31.03 21.65
C SER A 72 4.84 30.55 22.54
N PHE A 73 3.68 31.19 22.42
CA PHE A 73 2.47 30.84 23.15
C PHE A 73 1.92 29.45 22.77
N LEU A 74 2.01 29.06 21.50
CA LEU A 74 1.64 27.70 21.06
C LEU A 74 2.54 26.61 21.70
N ILE A 75 3.83 26.92 21.93
CA ILE A 75 4.76 26.04 22.66
C ILE A 75 4.40 25.98 24.16
N ASP A 76 3.94 27.08 24.76
CA ASP A 76 3.50 27.09 26.15
C ASP A 76 2.21 26.27 26.36
N ILE A 77 1.20 26.42 25.49
CA ILE A 77 0.00 25.55 25.51
C ILE A 77 0.40 24.08 25.32
N TRP A 78 1.30 23.79 24.36
CA TRP A 78 1.81 22.44 24.14
C TRP A 78 2.43 21.85 25.42
N ASN A 79 3.29 22.61 26.08
CA ASN A 79 3.96 22.18 27.30
C ASN A 79 2.98 21.96 28.47
N ALA A 80 1.88 22.71 28.53
CA ALA A 80 0.82 22.56 29.53
C ALA A 80 -0.17 21.41 29.24
N ALA A 81 -0.19 20.85 28.02
CA ALA A 81 -1.10 19.77 27.62
C ALA A 81 -0.43 18.41 27.36
N LYS A 82 0.88 18.36 27.09
CA LYS A 82 1.56 17.13 26.61
C LYS A 82 1.59 15.96 27.61
N ASP A 83 1.43 16.20 28.91
CA ASP A 83 1.31 15.15 29.94
C ASP A 83 -0.10 14.53 30.02
N LEU A 84 -1.11 15.23 29.49
CA LEU A 84 -2.49 14.76 29.51
C LEU A 84 -2.74 13.61 28.52
N VAL A 85 -1.85 13.36 27.56
CA VAL A 85 -1.93 12.19 26.66
C VAL A 85 -1.31 10.92 27.23
N ASP A 86 -0.68 10.98 28.41
CA ASP A 86 -0.03 9.82 29.05
C ASP A 86 -1.03 8.66 29.26
N PRO A 87 -0.64 7.39 29.03
CA PRO A 87 -1.58 6.26 29.06
C PRO A 87 -2.34 6.07 30.38
N GLY A 88 -1.76 6.53 31.50
CA GLY A 88 -2.38 6.46 32.83
C GLY A 88 -3.48 7.49 33.08
N GLN A 89 -3.59 8.52 32.24
CA GLN A 89 -4.64 9.55 32.36
C GLN A 89 -6.00 8.98 31.92
N PRO A 90 -7.13 9.48 32.45
CA PRO A 90 -8.46 9.04 32.03
C PRO A 90 -8.75 9.48 30.58
N ALA A 91 -9.53 8.67 29.86
CA ALA A 91 -9.78 8.84 28.42
C ALA A 91 -10.31 10.24 28.05
N ARG A 92 -11.10 10.89 28.92
CA ARG A 92 -11.62 12.26 28.74
C ARG A 92 -10.50 13.28 28.52
N ALA A 93 -9.44 13.21 29.34
CA ALA A 93 -8.30 14.12 29.27
C ALA A 93 -7.39 13.79 28.10
N ARG A 94 -7.06 12.51 27.88
CA ARG A 94 -6.23 12.09 26.74
C ARG A 94 -6.83 12.52 25.41
N ILE A 95 -8.14 12.28 25.20
CA ILE A 95 -8.83 12.67 23.96
C ILE A 95 -8.84 14.20 23.78
N ALA A 96 -9.12 14.97 24.84
CA ALA A 96 -9.09 16.44 24.77
C ALA A 96 -7.69 16.95 24.40
N ALA A 97 -6.66 16.41 25.04
CA ALA A 97 -5.26 16.77 24.78
C ALA A 97 -4.82 16.37 23.38
N TRP A 98 -5.12 15.17 22.89
CA TRP A 98 -4.84 14.76 21.51
C TRP A 98 -5.45 15.71 20.49
N ASN A 99 -6.70 16.13 20.70
CA ASN A 99 -7.38 17.08 19.84
C ASN A 99 -6.73 18.47 19.86
N LEU A 100 -6.37 18.97 21.05
CA LEU A 100 -5.68 20.25 21.23
C LEU A 100 -4.28 20.25 20.60
N LEU A 101 -3.45 19.25 20.90
CA LEU A 101 -2.09 19.12 20.36
C LEU A 101 -2.11 19.02 18.82
N THR A 102 -3.08 18.30 18.25
CA THR A 102 -3.29 18.24 16.80
C THR A 102 -3.70 19.60 16.24
N GLN A 103 -4.57 20.34 16.92
CA GLN A 103 -4.97 21.70 16.49
C GLN A 103 -3.79 22.67 16.53
N ILE A 104 -2.96 22.64 17.58
CA ILE A 104 -1.73 23.43 17.69
C ILE A 104 -0.82 23.20 16.49
N ILE A 105 -0.69 21.95 16.03
CA ILE A 105 0.11 21.59 14.84
C ILE A 105 -0.51 22.10 13.54
N LEU A 106 -1.83 22.20 13.45
CA LEU A 106 -2.51 22.69 12.24
C LEU A 106 -2.40 24.22 12.09
N VAL A 107 -2.43 24.97 13.20
CA VAL A 107 -2.25 26.44 13.18
C VAL A 107 -0.79 26.86 13.19
N SER A 108 0.09 26.11 13.86
CA SER A 108 1.52 26.35 13.85
C SER A 108 2.08 25.99 12.47
N HIS A 109 2.78 26.93 11.83
CA HIS A 109 3.73 26.60 10.77
C HIS A 109 5.05 26.25 11.44
N PRO A 110 5.26 24.99 11.85
CA PRO A 110 6.16 24.75 12.96
C PRO A 110 7.59 24.75 12.41
N GLY A 111 8.41 25.67 12.92
CA GLY A 111 9.81 25.79 12.52
C GLY A 111 10.72 24.95 13.43
N PRO A 112 11.79 25.53 14.01
CA PRO A 112 12.64 24.85 14.98
C PRO A 112 11.83 24.55 16.26
N GLY A 113 11.31 23.32 16.34
CA GLY A 113 10.40 22.87 17.41
C GLY A 113 9.68 21.56 17.07
N ARG A 114 9.52 21.24 15.78
CA ARG A 114 8.87 20.00 15.29
C ARG A 114 9.41 18.70 15.88
N LEU A 115 10.71 18.62 16.15
CA LEU A 115 11.33 17.45 16.80
C LEU A 115 10.79 17.21 18.22
N ALA A 116 10.48 18.27 18.98
CA ALA A 116 9.87 18.13 20.30
C ALA A 116 8.45 17.56 20.19
N PHE A 117 7.69 17.98 19.18
CA PHE A 117 6.36 17.44 18.90
C PHE A 117 6.40 15.96 18.49
N LEU A 118 7.32 15.58 17.60
CA LEU A 118 7.55 14.18 17.24
C LEU A 118 7.90 13.34 18.48
N THR A 119 8.75 13.85 19.37
CA THR A 119 9.18 13.13 20.57
C THR A 119 7.98 12.80 21.48
N THR A 120 7.05 13.75 21.68
CA THR A 120 5.79 13.48 22.40
C THR A 120 4.95 12.39 21.71
N PHE A 121 4.95 12.33 20.38
CA PHE A 121 4.23 11.31 19.62
C PHE A 121 4.98 9.97 19.50
N HIS A 122 6.23 9.90 19.91
CA HIS A 122 6.99 8.65 20.01
C HIS A 122 6.81 7.96 21.38
N SER A 123 6.35 8.70 22.39
CA SER A 123 6.04 8.15 23.71
C SER A 123 4.98 7.03 23.64
N PRO A 124 4.99 6.05 24.56
CA PRO A 124 3.95 5.04 24.67
C PRO A 124 2.57 5.68 24.85
N THR A 125 1.60 5.28 24.04
CA THR A 125 0.22 5.79 24.08
C THR A 125 -0.76 4.72 24.54
N HIS A 126 -1.94 5.15 24.99
CA HIS A 126 -3.01 4.21 25.27
C HIS A 126 -3.50 3.56 23.96
N PRO A 127 -3.76 2.24 23.89
CA PRO A 127 -4.17 1.58 22.64
C PRO A 127 -5.42 2.17 21.97
N ASP A 128 -6.35 2.67 22.80
CA ASP A 128 -7.56 3.37 22.32
C ASP A 128 -7.29 4.74 21.68
N ASP A 129 -6.08 5.27 21.76
CA ASP A 129 -5.71 6.59 21.23
C ASP A 129 -4.78 6.49 20.00
N PHE A 130 -4.32 5.29 19.65
CA PHE A 130 -3.38 5.03 18.53
C PHE A 130 -3.82 5.67 17.18
N GLN A 131 -5.12 5.79 16.90
CA GLN A 131 -5.60 6.48 15.70
C GLN A 131 -5.39 8.01 15.77
N LEU A 132 -5.50 8.62 16.95
CA LEU A 132 -5.24 10.03 17.19
C LEU A 132 -3.73 10.31 17.03
N GLN A 133 -2.88 9.44 17.56
CA GLN A 133 -1.43 9.51 17.41
C GLN A 133 -0.98 9.48 15.94
N ILE A 134 -1.48 8.53 15.13
CA ILE A 134 -1.18 8.47 13.69
C ILE A 134 -1.70 9.75 12.98
N SER A 135 -2.87 10.24 13.35
CA SER A 135 -3.45 11.45 12.75
C SER A 135 -2.64 12.71 13.11
N ALA A 136 -2.16 12.82 14.34
CA ALA A 136 -1.31 13.94 14.76
C ALA A 136 0.05 13.94 14.05
N VAL A 137 0.66 12.76 13.84
CA VAL A 137 1.86 12.60 12.99
C VAL A 137 1.56 12.94 11.53
N ALA A 138 0.40 12.52 10.99
CA ALA A 138 -0.01 12.89 9.63
C ALA A 138 -0.14 14.42 9.49
N CYS A 139 -0.76 15.11 10.44
CA CYS A 139 -0.82 16.57 10.46
C CYS A 139 0.57 17.20 10.53
N LEU A 140 1.42 16.77 11.47
CA LEU A 140 2.75 17.33 11.72
C LEU A 140 3.71 17.19 10.52
N THR A 141 3.56 16.12 9.75
CA THR A 141 4.39 15.80 8.59
C THR A 141 3.77 16.22 7.26
N HIS A 142 2.57 16.81 7.27
CA HIS A 142 1.75 17.08 6.09
C HIS A 142 1.57 15.80 5.23
N GLY A 143 1.18 14.70 5.88
CA GLY A 143 1.04 13.37 5.30
C GLY A 143 2.37 12.72 4.92
N GLY A 144 3.49 13.08 5.56
CA GLY A 144 4.83 12.59 5.22
C GLY A 144 5.66 13.52 4.32
N ARG A 145 5.01 14.46 3.61
CA ARG A 145 5.65 15.32 2.59
C ARG A 145 6.61 16.37 3.13
N ARG A 146 6.49 16.73 4.42
CA ARG A 146 7.36 17.68 5.11
C ARG A 146 8.15 16.94 6.17
N LEU A 147 9.32 16.45 5.81
CA LEU A 147 10.28 15.82 6.73
C LEU A 147 11.69 16.33 6.42
N THR A 148 12.40 16.73 7.45
CA THR A 148 13.86 16.86 7.41
C THR A 148 14.49 15.47 7.57
N GLU A 149 15.77 15.33 7.20
CA GLU A 149 16.47 14.05 7.30
C GLU A 149 16.49 13.48 8.73
N VAL A 150 16.70 14.33 9.74
CA VAL A 150 16.69 13.93 11.16
C VAL A 150 15.30 13.45 11.60
N GLU A 151 14.24 14.14 11.19
CA GLU A 151 12.87 13.73 11.48
C GLU A 151 12.53 12.39 10.80
N TYR A 152 12.96 12.19 9.55
CA TYR A 152 12.76 10.94 8.81
C TYR A 152 13.50 9.76 9.46
N ILE A 153 14.79 9.92 9.79
CA ILE A 153 15.60 8.89 10.45
C ILE A 153 14.94 8.44 11.76
N SER A 154 14.35 9.37 12.50
CA SER A 154 13.65 9.11 13.77
C SER A 154 12.27 8.46 13.56
N LEU A 155 11.52 8.87 12.53
CA LEU A 155 10.12 8.49 12.33
C LEU A 155 9.97 7.17 11.57
N LEU A 156 10.84 6.85 10.61
CA LEU A 156 10.70 5.64 9.79
C LEU A 156 10.65 4.34 10.61
N PRO A 157 11.54 4.07 11.60
CA PRO A 157 11.47 2.86 12.43
C PRO A 157 10.11 2.72 13.13
N ILE A 158 9.55 3.83 13.60
CA ILE A 158 8.30 3.90 14.34
C ILE A 158 7.11 3.63 13.43
N LEU A 159 7.10 4.18 12.20
CA LEU A 159 6.07 3.86 11.21
C LEU A 159 6.10 2.38 10.79
N VAL A 160 7.28 1.74 10.76
CA VAL A 160 7.40 0.29 10.52
C VAL A 160 6.82 -0.50 11.69
N GLU A 161 7.16 -0.16 12.93
CA GLU A 161 6.56 -0.77 14.12
C GLU A 161 5.02 -0.61 14.14
N TRP A 162 4.53 0.60 13.87
CA TRP A 162 3.10 0.90 13.80
C TRP A 162 2.40 0.15 12.67
N MET A 163 3.03 -0.04 11.51
CA MET A 163 2.51 -0.88 10.43
C MET A 163 2.37 -2.33 10.90
N GLN A 164 3.41 -2.89 11.52
CA GLN A 164 3.37 -4.25 12.05
C GLN A 164 2.31 -4.39 13.14
N HIS A 165 2.21 -3.43 14.06
CA HIS A 165 1.20 -3.41 15.12
C HIS A 165 -0.22 -3.25 14.57
N ALA A 166 -0.46 -2.42 13.56
CA ALA A 166 -1.78 -2.26 12.93
C ALA A 166 -2.19 -3.51 12.13
N TYR A 167 -1.23 -4.18 11.49
CA TYR A 167 -1.47 -5.39 10.71
C TYR A 167 -1.55 -6.69 11.53
N ALA A 168 -1.02 -6.72 12.75
CA ALA A 168 -0.97 -7.92 13.59
C ALA A 168 -2.36 -8.60 13.73
N PRO A 169 -2.41 -9.94 13.81
CA PRO A 169 -3.67 -10.66 14.01
C PRO A 169 -4.30 -10.24 15.34
N VAL A 170 -5.63 -10.07 15.35
CA VAL A 170 -6.37 -9.76 16.58
C VAL A 170 -6.41 -11.05 17.44
N PRO A 171 -5.81 -11.08 18.65
CA PRO A 171 -5.96 -12.21 19.53
C PRO A 171 -7.44 -12.37 19.91
N PRO A 172 -7.97 -13.60 20.04
CA PRO A 172 -9.37 -13.81 20.38
C PRO A 172 -9.67 -13.16 21.73
N THR A 173 -10.60 -12.19 21.75
CA THR A 173 -11.03 -11.55 22.99
C THR A 173 -11.57 -12.61 23.95
N PRO A 174 -11.05 -12.71 25.19
CA PRO A 174 -11.50 -13.73 26.14
C PRO A 174 -12.99 -13.54 26.43
N ARG A 175 -13.76 -14.64 26.31
CA ARG A 175 -15.21 -14.64 26.55
C ARG A 175 -15.51 -14.19 27.98
N ARG A 176 -15.97 -12.95 28.16
CA ARG A 176 -16.53 -12.50 29.45
C ARG A 176 -17.88 -13.19 29.67
N PRO A 177 -18.02 -14.01 30.73
CA PRO A 177 -19.30 -14.66 31.03
C PRO A 177 -20.40 -13.61 31.22
N GLY A 178 -21.59 -13.86 30.68
CA GLY A 178 -22.75 -12.96 30.76
C GLY A 178 -22.82 -11.84 29.70
N SER A 179 -21.85 -11.70 28.80
CA SER A 179 -21.93 -10.69 27.72
C SER A 179 -22.59 -11.26 26.44
N PRO A 180 -23.63 -10.61 25.87
CA PRO A 180 -24.36 -11.15 24.72
C PRO A 180 -23.52 -11.14 23.44
N GLU A 181 -23.56 -12.25 22.68
CA GLU A 181 -22.75 -12.47 21.47
C GLU A 181 -22.86 -11.34 20.45
N ARG A 182 -24.05 -10.75 20.31
CA ARG A 182 -24.34 -9.63 19.40
C ARG A 182 -23.53 -8.37 19.72
N SER A 183 -23.20 -8.14 21.00
CA SER A 183 -22.34 -7.03 21.43
C SER A 183 -20.87 -7.30 21.13
N GLN A 184 -20.41 -8.53 21.38
CA GLN A 184 -19.04 -8.97 21.09
C GLN A 184 -18.71 -8.89 19.59
N HIS A 185 -19.65 -9.28 18.71
CA HIS A 185 -19.47 -9.15 17.27
C HIS A 185 -19.34 -7.68 16.80
N LEU A 186 -20.05 -6.75 17.44
CA LEU A 186 -19.99 -5.32 17.09
C LEU A 186 -18.67 -4.68 17.56
N THR A 187 -18.18 -5.02 18.75
CA THR A 187 -16.89 -4.51 19.24
C THR A 187 -15.72 -5.08 18.44
N ALA A 188 -15.71 -6.39 18.16
CA ALA A 188 -14.71 -7.01 17.30
C ALA A 188 -14.68 -6.36 15.90
N ARG A 189 -15.85 -6.20 15.26
CA ARG A 189 -15.96 -5.56 13.92
C ARG A 189 -15.48 -4.11 13.93
N ARG A 190 -15.78 -3.33 14.98
CA ARG A 190 -15.26 -1.96 15.14
C ARG A 190 -13.73 -1.95 15.31
N GLY A 191 -13.18 -2.87 16.10
CA GLY A 191 -11.74 -3.05 16.25
C GLY A 191 -11.04 -3.37 14.93
N THR A 192 -11.58 -4.30 14.13
CA THR A 192 -11.05 -4.61 12.79
C THR A 192 -11.14 -3.43 11.83
N ALA A 193 -12.27 -2.71 11.80
CA ALA A 193 -12.45 -1.54 10.94
C ALA A 193 -11.47 -0.41 11.29
N ARG A 194 -11.30 -0.13 12.58
CA ARG A 194 -10.32 0.84 13.09
C ARG A 194 -8.89 0.44 12.70
N ARG A 195 -8.49 -0.82 12.91
CA ARG A 195 -7.15 -1.32 12.52
C ARG A 195 -6.91 -1.21 11.00
N LYS A 196 -7.92 -1.48 10.16
CA LYS A 196 -7.85 -1.23 8.71
C LYS A 196 -7.64 0.26 8.39
N GLY A 197 -8.35 1.16 9.07
CA GLY A 197 -8.19 2.62 8.92
C GLY A 197 -6.78 3.09 9.30
N ASN A 198 -6.29 2.69 10.47
CA ASN A 198 -4.94 3.00 10.95
C ASN A 198 -3.87 2.52 9.95
N LEU A 199 -3.97 1.29 9.46
CA LEU A 199 -3.02 0.74 8.49
C LEU A 199 -3.05 1.49 7.14
N ALA A 200 -4.22 1.89 6.67
CA ALA A 200 -4.35 2.71 5.46
C ALA A 200 -3.68 4.08 5.63
N GLN A 201 -3.91 4.75 6.76
CA GLN A 201 -3.28 6.04 7.06
C GLN A 201 -1.75 5.92 7.17
N ILE A 202 -1.22 4.85 7.76
CA ILE A 202 0.22 4.56 7.80
C ILE A 202 0.79 4.32 6.39
N PHE A 203 0.08 3.59 5.53
CA PHE A 203 0.47 3.44 4.12
C PHE A 203 0.56 4.79 3.41
N ASP A 204 -0.43 5.66 3.58
CA ASP A 204 -0.46 6.97 2.92
C ASP A 204 0.69 7.87 3.39
N ILE A 205 0.97 7.92 4.71
CA ILE A 205 2.15 8.64 5.25
C ILE A 205 3.45 8.11 4.65
N LEU A 206 3.63 6.79 4.61
CA LEU A 206 4.85 6.18 4.08
C LEU A 206 5.03 6.39 2.57
N LEU A 207 3.94 6.38 1.81
CA LEU A 207 3.98 6.59 0.35
C LEU A 207 4.39 8.01 -0.03
N ASP A 208 4.03 8.98 0.78
CA ASP A 208 4.36 10.39 0.58
C ASP A 208 5.69 10.80 1.26
N ALA A 209 6.16 10.04 2.26
CA ALA A 209 7.43 10.28 2.97
C ALA A 209 8.65 9.59 2.33
N ILE A 210 8.48 8.39 1.77
CA ILE A 210 9.63 7.55 1.37
C ILE A 210 10.22 8.01 0.04
N SER A 211 11.53 8.27 0.07
CA SER A 211 12.36 8.47 -1.11
C SER A 211 13.58 7.53 -1.08
N PRO A 212 14.17 7.19 -2.24
CA PRO A 212 15.33 6.28 -2.26
C PRO A 212 16.55 6.86 -1.53
N ALA A 213 16.71 8.19 -1.58
CA ALA A 213 17.74 8.91 -0.84
C ALA A 213 17.56 8.76 0.68
N PHE A 214 16.35 8.94 1.19
CA PHE A 214 16.08 8.84 2.63
C PHE A 214 16.18 7.41 3.16
N VAL A 215 15.82 6.40 2.38
CA VAL A 215 16.02 5.01 2.83
C VAL A 215 17.49 4.60 2.79
N ASN A 216 18.29 5.18 1.88
CA ASN A 216 19.74 4.97 1.89
C ASN A 216 20.43 5.58 3.12
N SER A 217 19.93 6.67 3.69
CA SER A 217 20.48 7.23 4.95
C SER A 217 20.02 6.48 6.21
N ASN A 218 18.98 5.63 6.13
CA ASN A 218 18.61 4.69 7.20
C ASN A 218 18.30 3.28 6.66
N LEU A 219 19.35 2.61 6.17
CA LEU A 219 19.26 1.27 5.55
C LEU A 219 18.57 0.24 6.47
N ALA A 220 18.85 0.24 7.78
CA ALA A 220 18.29 -0.73 8.72
C ALA A 220 16.75 -0.62 8.81
N ALA A 221 16.23 0.61 8.89
CA ALA A 221 14.79 0.85 8.88
C ALA A 221 14.16 0.55 7.51
N GLY A 222 14.90 0.79 6.42
CA GLY A 222 14.52 0.40 5.06
C GLY A 222 14.32 -1.09 4.86
N LEU A 223 15.26 -1.90 5.36
CA LEU A 223 15.17 -3.36 5.32
C LEU A 223 14.02 -3.88 6.21
N SER A 224 13.88 -3.34 7.42
CA SER A 224 12.77 -3.67 8.32
C SER A 224 11.39 -3.35 7.70
N LEU A 225 11.28 -2.24 6.96
CA LEU A 225 10.09 -1.93 6.18
C LEU A 225 9.87 -2.96 5.06
N ALA A 226 10.90 -3.29 4.27
CA ALA A 226 10.78 -4.28 3.21
C ALA A 226 10.26 -5.64 3.75
N ASP A 227 10.83 -6.13 4.86
CA ASP A 227 10.38 -7.35 5.52
C ASP A 227 8.93 -7.27 6.01
N ALA A 228 8.52 -6.14 6.59
CA ALA A 228 7.14 -5.91 7.01
C ALA A 228 6.17 -5.96 5.81
N LEU A 229 6.53 -5.31 4.69
CA LEU A 229 5.73 -5.28 3.47
C LEU A 229 5.65 -6.67 2.81
N LEU A 230 6.75 -7.40 2.72
CA LEU A 230 6.78 -8.76 2.17
C LEU A 230 5.98 -9.74 3.06
N LYS A 231 5.99 -9.57 4.38
CA LYS A 231 5.15 -10.31 5.32
C LYS A 231 3.66 -10.02 5.11
N ILE A 232 3.27 -8.76 4.90
CA ILE A 232 1.90 -8.37 4.53
C ILE A 232 1.52 -9.03 3.20
N CYS A 233 2.34 -8.89 2.16
CA CYS A 233 2.15 -9.50 0.84
C CYS A 233 1.92 -11.02 0.91
N ARG A 234 2.70 -11.77 1.72
CA ARG A 234 2.56 -13.22 1.89
C ARG A 234 1.26 -13.66 2.56
N THR A 235 0.70 -12.82 3.45
CA THR A 235 -0.35 -13.23 4.41
C THR A 235 -1.70 -12.54 4.23
N THR A 236 -1.77 -11.44 3.47
CA THR A 236 -2.98 -10.63 3.40
C THR A 236 -4.03 -11.20 2.44
N THR A 237 -5.29 -11.09 2.84
CA THR A 237 -6.46 -11.33 1.96
C THR A 237 -7.03 -10.03 1.39
N SER A 238 -6.50 -8.86 1.80
CA SER A 238 -6.96 -7.54 1.37
C SER A 238 -6.26 -7.09 0.09
N GLU A 239 -7.03 -6.91 -0.99
CA GLU A 239 -6.49 -6.42 -2.26
C GLU A 239 -5.89 -5.00 -2.12
N ASP A 240 -6.46 -4.16 -1.26
CA ASP A 240 -5.97 -2.80 -0.99
C ASP A 240 -4.59 -2.84 -0.31
N ASN A 241 -4.43 -3.70 0.72
CA ASN A 241 -3.17 -3.84 1.43
C ASN A 241 -2.08 -4.31 0.47
N LEU A 242 -2.39 -5.31 -0.37
CA LEU A 242 -1.47 -5.81 -1.39
C LEU A 242 -1.10 -4.73 -2.42
N LYS A 243 -2.07 -3.92 -2.87
CA LYS A 243 -1.83 -2.78 -3.78
C LYS A 243 -0.94 -1.70 -3.18
N GLN A 244 -1.08 -1.39 -1.89
CA GLN A 244 -0.26 -0.37 -1.21
C GLN A 244 1.13 -0.92 -0.86
N SER A 245 1.23 -2.16 -0.37
CA SER A 245 2.51 -2.82 -0.11
C SER A 245 3.37 -2.91 -1.37
N LEU A 246 2.80 -3.28 -2.51
CA LEU A 246 3.54 -3.33 -3.77
C LEU A 246 4.00 -1.94 -4.26
N ARG A 247 3.28 -0.84 -3.96
CA ARG A 247 3.77 0.53 -4.26
C ARG A 247 4.99 0.91 -3.43
N LEU A 248 4.97 0.57 -2.13
CA LEU A 248 6.13 0.83 -1.27
C LEU A 248 7.32 -0.04 -1.68
N ILE A 249 7.09 -1.31 -2.04
CA ILE A 249 8.12 -2.17 -2.61
C ILE A 249 8.67 -1.57 -3.92
N ASP A 250 7.82 -1.12 -4.86
CA ASP A 250 8.27 -0.44 -6.09
C ASP A 250 9.25 0.71 -5.78
N ILE A 251 8.98 1.53 -4.74
CA ILE A 251 9.86 2.63 -4.33
C ILE A 251 11.16 2.10 -3.72
N LEU A 252 11.09 1.14 -2.80
CA LEU A 252 12.28 0.56 -2.16
C LEU A 252 13.22 -0.13 -3.16
N LEU A 253 12.69 -0.80 -4.17
CA LEU A 253 13.47 -1.48 -5.21
C LEU A 253 14.25 -0.53 -6.13
N THR A 254 13.98 0.78 -6.10
CA THR A 254 14.82 1.77 -6.81
C THR A 254 16.14 2.05 -6.08
N SER A 255 16.28 1.66 -4.81
CA SER A 255 17.59 1.65 -4.14
C SER A 255 18.32 0.35 -4.46
N GLN A 256 19.45 0.46 -5.16
CA GLN A 256 20.35 -0.66 -5.43
C GLN A 256 20.91 -1.30 -4.15
N ILE A 257 21.08 -0.52 -3.08
CA ILE A 257 21.57 -1.02 -1.79
C ILE A 257 20.51 -1.94 -1.17
N ILE A 258 19.25 -1.50 -1.11
CA ILE A 258 18.14 -2.31 -0.55
C ILE A 258 17.90 -3.53 -1.42
N LEU A 259 17.82 -3.35 -2.74
CA LEU A 259 17.58 -4.40 -3.73
C LEU A 259 18.48 -5.60 -3.47
N LYS A 260 19.80 -5.37 -3.31
CA LYS A 260 20.80 -6.42 -3.03
C LYS A 260 20.46 -7.32 -1.84
N PHE A 261 19.81 -6.81 -0.80
CA PHE A 261 19.45 -7.59 0.39
C PHE A 261 18.05 -8.23 0.29
N VAL A 262 17.10 -7.59 -0.39
CA VAL A 262 15.69 -8.03 -0.42
C VAL A 262 15.35 -8.85 -1.67
N PHE A 263 16.21 -8.85 -2.69
CA PHE A 263 15.98 -9.41 -4.02
C PHE A 263 15.36 -10.82 -4.00
N GLU A 264 16.00 -11.80 -3.38
CA GLU A 264 15.54 -13.19 -3.37
C GLU A 264 14.15 -13.32 -2.72
N ASN A 265 13.97 -12.66 -1.57
CA ASN A 265 12.70 -12.62 -0.85
C ASN A 265 11.60 -11.94 -1.67
N CYS A 266 11.90 -10.84 -2.37
CA CYS A 266 10.99 -10.15 -3.28
C CYS A 266 10.58 -11.03 -4.46
N VAL A 267 11.54 -11.67 -5.15
CA VAL A 267 11.28 -12.56 -6.29
C VAL A 267 10.35 -13.69 -5.88
N VAL A 268 10.64 -14.40 -4.77
CA VAL A 268 9.80 -15.49 -4.25
C VAL A 268 8.37 -15.01 -3.93
N VAL A 269 8.24 -13.84 -3.29
CA VAL A 269 6.94 -13.26 -2.90
C VAL A 269 6.12 -12.85 -4.12
N ILE A 270 6.73 -12.13 -5.06
CA ILE A 270 6.07 -11.64 -6.27
C ILE A 270 5.66 -12.83 -7.14
N TYR A 271 6.50 -13.86 -7.26
CA TYR A 271 6.21 -15.08 -8.00
C TYR A 271 5.04 -15.87 -7.39
N ASP A 272 5.04 -16.12 -6.08
CA ASP A 272 3.93 -16.77 -5.37
C ASP A 272 2.63 -15.94 -5.46
N LEU A 273 2.71 -14.61 -5.52
CA LEU A 273 1.56 -13.74 -5.77
C LEU A 273 1.11 -13.68 -7.23
N TYR A 274 2.00 -13.88 -8.19
CA TYR A 274 1.66 -14.07 -9.61
C TYR A 274 0.93 -15.40 -9.78
N CYS A 275 1.41 -16.46 -9.10
CA CYS A 275 0.68 -17.72 -8.90
C CYS A 275 -0.69 -17.46 -8.26
N LYS A 276 -0.70 -16.70 -7.14
CA LYS A 276 -1.82 -16.00 -6.49
C LYS A 276 -2.92 -15.56 -7.45
N SER A 277 -2.54 -14.76 -8.44
CA SER A 277 -3.43 -13.80 -9.12
C SER A 277 -3.80 -14.22 -10.54
N GLY A 278 -5.09 -14.29 -10.85
CA GLY A 278 -5.54 -14.42 -12.25
C GLY A 278 -5.24 -13.15 -13.06
N LYS A 279 -4.95 -13.31 -14.36
CA LYS A 279 -4.57 -12.21 -15.29
C LYS A 279 -5.53 -11.00 -15.24
N HIS A 280 -6.81 -11.22 -14.96
CA HIS A 280 -7.87 -10.19 -14.93
C HIS A 280 -7.94 -9.35 -13.63
N ARG A 281 -7.18 -9.66 -12.57
CA ARG A 281 -7.24 -8.88 -11.32
C ARG A 281 -6.40 -7.59 -11.42
N PRO A 282 -6.85 -6.44 -10.87
CA PRO A 282 -6.06 -5.19 -10.89
C PRO A 282 -4.64 -5.34 -10.29
N VAL A 283 -4.49 -6.20 -9.29
CA VAL A 283 -3.20 -6.56 -8.68
C VAL A 283 -2.21 -7.16 -9.68
N TYR A 284 -2.67 -7.92 -10.68
CA TYR A 284 -1.78 -8.61 -11.64
C TYR A 284 -0.90 -7.61 -12.42
N ASN A 285 -1.46 -6.49 -12.86
CA ASN A 285 -0.69 -5.42 -13.52
C ASN A 285 0.25 -4.69 -12.57
N ARG A 286 -0.06 -4.63 -11.26
CA ARG A 286 0.87 -4.09 -10.26
C ARG A 286 2.02 -5.06 -9.96
N LEU A 287 1.73 -6.36 -9.84
CA LEU A 287 2.78 -7.39 -9.70
C LEU A 287 3.74 -7.37 -10.90
N TRP A 288 3.22 -7.23 -12.12
CA TRP A 288 4.07 -7.04 -13.30
C TRP A 288 4.91 -5.77 -13.20
N ARG A 289 4.36 -4.65 -12.74
CA ARG A 289 5.14 -3.43 -12.54
C ARG A 289 6.31 -3.65 -11.57
N THR A 290 6.05 -4.24 -10.40
CA THR A 290 7.10 -4.56 -9.42
C THR A 290 8.14 -5.53 -10.00
N LEU A 291 7.69 -6.57 -10.71
CA LEU A 291 8.56 -7.52 -11.39
C LEU A 291 9.38 -6.85 -12.52
N SER A 292 8.83 -5.87 -13.22
CA SER A 292 9.55 -5.13 -14.27
C SER A 292 10.67 -4.26 -13.71
N ILE A 293 10.55 -3.75 -12.47
CA ILE A 293 11.65 -3.05 -11.79
C ILE A 293 12.79 -4.03 -11.50
N LEU A 294 12.46 -5.24 -11.03
CA LEU A 294 13.45 -6.32 -10.79
C LEU A 294 14.11 -6.78 -12.10
N LEU A 295 13.32 -7.03 -13.15
CA LEU A 295 13.81 -7.49 -14.46
C LEU A 295 14.74 -6.45 -15.12
N LYS A 296 14.48 -5.15 -14.94
CA LYS A 296 15.32 -4.06 -15.48
C LYS A 296 16.51 -3.69 -14.61
N SER A 297 16.74 -4.40 -13.51
CA SER A 297 17.92 -4.23 -12.66
C SER A 297 19.08 -5.08 -13.16
N ASP A 298 20.28 -4.88 -12.59
CA ASP A 298 21.48 -5.69 -12.86
C ASP A 298 21.26 -7.19 -12.61
N HIS A 299 20.26 -7.56 -11.78
CA HIS A 299 19.87 -8.94 -11.52
C HIS A 299 18.90 -9.53 -12.57
N GLY A 300 18.44 -8.74 -13.54
CA GLY A 300 17.49 -9.15 -14.58
C GLY A 300 17.82 -10.48 -15.28
N PRO A 301 19.04 -10.65 -15.83
CA PRO A 301 19.46 -11.90 -16.44
C PRO A 301 19.43 -13.11 -15.49
N GLN A 302 19.75 -12.89 -14.20
CA GLN A 302 19.68 -13.94 -13.17
C GLN A 302 18.24 -14.39 -12.92
N ILE A 303 17.27 -13.45 -12.91
CA ILE A 303 15.83 -13.79 -12.83
C ILE A 303 15.42 -14.63 -14.04
N VAL A 304 15.77 -14.21 -15.25
CA VAL A 304 15.40 -14.92 -16.48
C VAL A 304 15.95 -16.35 -16.48
N ASN A 305 17.22 -16.53 -16.13
CA ASN A 305 17.82 -17.87 -16.02
C ASN A 305 17.10 -18.71 -14.96
N THR A 306 16.84 -18.15 -13.76
CA THR A 306 16.11 -18.86 -12.69
C THR A 306 14.69 -19.29 -13.12
N LEU A 307 14.00 -18.44 -13.90
CA LEU A 307 12.67 -18.75 -14.44
C LEU A 307 12.74 -19.90 -15.47
N VAL A 308 13.70 -19.85 -16.40
CA VAL A 308 13.89 -20.88 -17.44
C VAL A 308 14.37 -22.20 -16.83
N ASP A 309 15.30 -22.16 -15.88
CA ASP A 309 15.79 -23.34 -15.15
C ASP A 309 14.67 -24.05 -14.39
N PHE A 310 13.70 -23.31 -13.82
CA PHE A 310 12.53 -23.92 -13.19
C PHE A 310 11.64 -24.67 -14.20
N LEU A 311 11.54 -24.23 -15.46
CA LEU A 311 10.83 -24.99 -16.50
C LEU A 311 11.55 -26.31 -16.80
N LYS A 312 12.89 -26.29 -16.87
CA LYS A 312 13.74 -27.47 -17.12
C LYS A 312 13.77 -28.45 -15.95
N GLN A 313 13.76 -27.96 -14.71
CA GLN A 313 13.96 -28.77 -13.51
C GLN A 313 12.65 -29.25 -12.85
N ALA A 314 11.48 -28.94 -13.42
CA ALA A 314 10.16 -29.07 -12.81
C ALA A 314 9.86 -30.48 -12.21
N PRO A 315 10.07 -30.72 -10.90
CA PRO A 315 10.39 -32.06 -10.39
C PRO A 315 9.24 -33.06 -10.51
N ILE A 316 9.47 -34.11 -11.31
CA ILE A 316 8.46 -35.04 -11.85
C ILE A 316 7.57 -35.62 -10.73
N GLU A 317 8.21 -36.11 -9.67
CA GLU A 317 7.61 -36.87 -8.56
C GLU A 317 7.40 -36.05 -7.27
N SER A 318 7.07 -34.75 -7.37
CA SER A 318 6.80 -33.96 -6.15
C SER A 318 5.47 -34.35 -5.49
N THR A 319 5.42 -34.29 -4.16
CA THR A 319 4.17 -34.41 -3.37
C THR A 319 3.20 -33.22 -3.55
N ASN A 320 3.59 -32.16 -4.25
CA ASN A 320 2.79 -30.94 -4.44
C ASN A 320 2.65 -30.52 -5.91
N VAL A 321 2.23 -31.47 -6.76
CA VAL A 321 1.98 -31.28 -8.21
C VAL A 321 1.11 -30.04 -8.50
N ARG A 322 0.12 -29.73 -7.65
CA ARG A 322 -0.74 -28.54 -7.80
C ARG A 322 0.04 -27.23 -7.68
N TYR A 323 0.96 -27.13 -6.71
CA TYR A 323 1.82 -25.95 -6.56
C TYR A 323 2.78 -25.81 -7.73
N ILE A 324 3.39 -26.90 -8.20
CA ILE A 324 4.30 -26.88 -9.37
C ILE A 324 3.57 -26.44 -10.63
N ASN A 325 2.42 -27.04 -10.96
CA ASN A 325 1.66 -26.66 -12.15
C ASN A 325 1.23 -25.18 -12.11
N ARG A 326 0.84 -24.69 -10.93
CA ARG A 326 0.54 -23.27 -10.72
C ARG A 326 1.77 -22.38 -10.94
N GLY A 327 2.92 -22.81 -10.46
CA GLY A 327 4.22 -22.19 -10.69
C GLY A 327 4.56 -22.09 -12.17
N LEU A 328 4.61 -23.23 -12.86
CA LEU A 328 4.90 -23.34 -14.30
C LEU A 328 4.04 -22.37 -15.13
N ARG A 329 2.71 -22.38 -14.95
CA ARG A 329 1.80 -21.45 -15.64
C ARG A 329 2.12 -19.98 -15.36
N SER A 330 2.63 -19.67 -14.17
CA SER A 330 2.99 -18.31 -13.77
C SER A 330 4.32 -17.88 -14.37
N ILE A 331 5.31 -18.78 -14.45
CA ILE A 331 6.55 -18.55 -15.20
C ILE A 331 6.26 -18.33 -16.67
N LEU A 332 5.49 -19.23 -17.30
CA LEU A 332 5.08 -19.10 -18.70
C LEU A 332 4.38 -17.76 -18.95
N SER A 333 3.52 -17.31 -18.04
CA SER A 333 2.85 -16.02 -18.12
C SER A 333 3.74 -14.80 -17.82
N VAL A 334 4.87 -14.97 -17.12
CA VAL A 334 5.91 -13.93 -16.96
C VAL A 334 6.77 -13.86 -18.22
N LEU A 335 7.25 -15.01 -18.71
CA LEU A 335 8.04 -15.12 -19.93
C LEU A 335 7.28 -14.62 -21.15
N GLN A 336 5.99 -14.97 -21.30
CA GLN A 336 5.10 -14.44 -22.36
C GLN A 336 5.10 -12.91 -22.36
N ARG A 337 4.96 -12.30 -21.18
CA ARG A 337 4.92 -10.84 -21.04
C ARG A 337 6.30 -10.20 -21.18
N LEU A 338 7.37 -10.92 -20.87
CA LEU A 338 8.76 -10.50 -21.08
C LEU A 338 9.15 -10.53 -22.56
N VAL A 339 8.80 -11.57 -23.32
CA VAL A 339 9.04 -11.58 -24.78
C VAL A 339 8.14 -10.58 -25.51
N SER A 340 6.94 -10.32 -25.00
CA SER A 340 6.11 -9.19 -25.47
C SER A 340 6.60 -7.82 -24.97
N SER A 341 7.75 -7.74 -24.30
CA SER A 341 8.34 -6.49 -23.79
C SER A 341 9.59 -6.11 -24.57
N ASP A 342 9.56 -4.90 -25.11
CA ASP A 342 10.63 -4.28 -25.88
C ASP A 342 11.97 -4.20 -25.11
N ILE A 343 13.02 -4.78 -25.70
CA ILE A 343 14.39 -4.85 -25.17
C ILE A 343 14.96 -3.44 -24.95
N ASP A 344 14.67 -2.48 -25.82
CA ASP A 344 15.16 -1.09 -25.75
C ASP A 344 14.62 -0.36 -24.50
N LYS A 345 13.57 -0.89 -23.87
CA LYS A 345 13.07 -0.41 -22.58
C LYS A 345 13.85 -0.97 -21.39
N GLY A 346 15.00 -1.61 -21.62
CA GLY A 346 15.92 -2.15 -20.60
C GLY A 346 15.54 -3.53 -20.06
N TYR A 347 14.72 -4.30 -20.79
CA TYR A 347 14.37 -5.66 -20.38
C TYR A 347 15.47 -6.67 -20.79
N PRO A 348 15.72 -7.72 -19.96
CA PRO A 348 16.73 -8.73 -20.25
C PRO A 348 16.24 -9.66 -21.37
N SER A 349 17.13 -9.95 -22.31
CA SER A 349 16.86 -10.91 -23.38
C SER A 349 16.73 -12.35 -22.84
N VAL A 350 15.87 -13.15 -23.47
CA VAL A 350 15.68 -14.57 -23.17
C VAL A 350 16.39 -15.39 -24.26
N GLN A 351 17.32 -16.27 -23.88
CA GLN A 351 18.04 -17.10 -24.87
C GLN A 351 17.09 -18.14 -25.49
N TYR A 352 16.96 -18.14 -26.82
CA TYR A 352 16.05 -19.02 -27.57
C TYR A 352 16.24 -20.50 -27.22
N ALA A 353 17.47 -21.01 -27.33
CA ALA A 353 17.78 -22.42 -27.03
C ALA A 353 17.40 -22.83 -25.59
N LEU A 354 17.65 -21.97 -24.59
CA LEU A 354 17.28 -22.28 -23.20
C LEU A 354 15.76 -22.25 -23.00
N LEU A 355 15.07 -21.32 -23.65
CA LEU A 355 13.61 -21.22 -23.60
C LEU A 355 12.96 -22.47 -24.21
N VAL A 356 13.31 -22.84 -25.44
CA VAL A 356 12.71 -23.98 -26.16
C VAL A 356 12.96 -25.29 -25.43
N ASP A 357 14.15 -25.51 -24.85
CA ASP A 357 14.46 -26.65 -24.00
C ASP A 357 13.53 -26.73 -22.76
N GLY A 358 13.32 -25.59 -22.09
CA GLY A 358 12.37 -25.49 -20.97
C GLY A 358 10.91 -25.75 -21.39
N LEU A 359 10.48 -25.24 -22.54
CA LEU A 359 9.12 -25.47 -23.06
C LEU A 359 8.92 -26.94 -23.49
N SER A 360 9.92 -27.55 -24.13
CA SER A 360 9.94 -28.96 -24.51
C SER A 360 9.84 -29.87 -23.28
N THR A 361 10.57 -29.56 -22.22
CA THR A 361 10.49 -30.25 -20.93
C THR A 361 9.06 -30.19 -20.36
N VAL A 362 8.43 -29.01 -20.35
CA VAL A 362 7.03 -28.87 -19.88
C VAL A 362 6.06 -29.66 -20.76
N ALA A 363 6.20 -29.57 -22.08
CA ALA A 363 5.32 -30.24 -23.05
C ALA A 363 5.39 -31.77 -22.99
N THR A 364 6.59 -32.32 -22.82
CA THR A 364 6.83 -33.77 -22.75
C THR A 364 6.49 -34.37 -21.38
N THR A 365 6.81 -33.66 -20.30
CA THR A 365 6.78 -34.23 -18.94
C THR A 365 5.45 -33.97 -18.21
N ARG A 366 4.61 -33.04 -18.69
CA ARG A 366 3.41 -32.59 -17.97
C ARG A 366 2.17 -32.45 -18.87
N SER A 367 1.35 -33.49 -18.90
CA SER A 367 0.03 -33.52 -19.58
C SER A 367 -1.06 -32.61 -18.95
N TYR A 368 -0.69 -31.61 -18.14
CA TYR A 368 -1.65 -30.71 -17.49
C TYR A 368 -2.09 -29.61 -18.47
N LEU A 369 -3.28 -29.76 -19.05
CA LEU A 369 -3.79 -28.93 -20.15
C LEU A 369 -3.58 -27.40 -19.96
N PRO A 370 -3.80 -26.78 -18.78
CA PRO A 370 -3.55 -25.34 -18.58
C PRO A 370 -2.09 -24.91 -18.66
N ASN A 371 -1.12 -25.81 -18.48
CA ASN A 371 0.30 -25.51 -18.73
C ASN A 371 0.60 -25.59 -20.22
N LEU A 372 0.11 -26.64 -20.90
CA LEU A 372 0.27 -26.81 -22.35
C LEU A 372 -0.37 -25.64 -23.13
N ALA A 373 -1.54 -25.17 -22.67
CA ALA A 373 -2.20 -23.99 -23.22
C ALA A 373 -1.35 -22.73 -23.02
N ALA A 374 -0.71 -22.55 -21.85
CA ALA A 374 0.19 -21.44 -21.57
C ALA A 374 1.52 -21.53 -22.36
N VAL A 375 2.00 -22.74 -22.70
CA VAL A 375 3.12 -22.93 -23.65
C VAL A 375 2.70 -22.47 -25.04
N LEU A 376 1.54 -22.90 -25.54
CA LEU A 376 1.03 -22.44 -26.84
C LEU A 376 0.74 -20.94 -26.87
N GLU A 377 0.24 -20.34 -25.79
CA GLU A 377 0.08 -18.88 -25.64
C GLU A 377 1.41 -18.11 -25.76
N LEU A 378 2.49 -18.67 -25.24
CA LEU A 378 3.84 -18.11 -25.30
C LEU A 378 4.47 -18.29 -26.69
N ILE A 379 4.35 -19.47 -27.30
CA ILE A 379 4.79 -19.70 -28.69
C ILE A 379 4.05 -18.74 -29.63
N ASN A 380 2.74 -18.60 -29.47
CA ASN A 380 1.94 -17.65 -30.23
C ASN A 380 2.39 -16.19 -30.07
N ALA A 381 2.93 -15.79 -28.92
CA ALA A 381 3.46 -14.44 -28.70
C ALA A 381 4.85 -14.21 -29.34
N LEU A 382 5.54 -15.27 -29.77
CA LEU A 382 6.80 -15.18 -30.53
C LEU A 382 6.55 -15.07 -32.04
N PHE A 383 5.48 -15.70 -32.55
CA PHE A 383 5.15 -15.68 -33.98
C PHE A 383 4.37 -14.44 -34.43
N ASP A 384 3.82 -13.66 -33.51
CA ASP A 384 3.05 -12.44 -33.81
C ASP A 384 2.94 -11.57 -32.54
N ASP A 385 3.55 -10.39 -32.59
CA ASP A 385 3.56 -9.36 -31.55
C ASP A 385 2.21 -8.63 -31.36
N GLY A 386 1.19 -8.97 -32.17
CA GLY A 386 -0.08 -8.29 -32.27
C GLY A 386 -0.13 -7.21 -33.35
N GLN A 387 0.97 -7.01 -34.08
CA GLN A 387 1.07 -6.20 -35.31
C GLN A 387 1.51 -7.08 -36.51
N HIS A 388 1.42 -8.41 -36.38
CA HIS A 388 1.83 -9.41 -37.36
C HIS A 388 3.35 -9.45 -37.65
N ASN A 389 4.18 -8.94 -36.74
CA ASN A 389 5.64 -9.10 -36.83
C ASN A 389 6.11 -10.35 -36.08
N LEU A 390 7.08 -11.05 -36.67
CA LEU A 390 7.85 -12.08 -35.98
C LEU A 390 8.70 -11.46 -34.87
N HIS A 391 8.72 -12.08 -33.69
CA HIS A 391 9.56 -11.64 -32.60
C HIS A 391 11.05 -11.84 -32.94
N PRO A 392 11.97 -10.90 -32.62
CA PRO A 392 13.40 -11.01 -32.99
C PRO A 392 14.10 -12.30 -32.57
N LEU A 393 13.63 -12.98 -31.51
CA LEU A 393 14.14 -14.28 -31.06
C LEU A 393 13.90 -15.44 -32.05
N LEU A 394 13.12 -15.26 -33.13
CA LEU A 394 12.86 -16.30 -34.13
C LEU A 394 13.59 -16.09 -35.46
N LEU A 395 14.15 -14.91 -35.74
CA LEU A 395 14.55 -14.52 -37.10
C LEU A 395 15.68 -15.40 -37.66
N ASP A 396 16.73 -15.64 -36.88
CA ASP A 396 17.90 -16.43 -37.30
C ASP A 396 17.86 -17.90 -36.86
N GLU A 397 16.88 -18.28 -36.05
CA GLU A 397 16.83 -19.57 -35.34
C GLU A 397 16.13 -20.68 -36.15
N ASP A 398 16.39 -21.94 -35.79
CA ASP A 398 15.67 -23.10 -36.34
C ASP A 398 14.32 -23.29 -35.63
N TRP A 399 13.23 -23.25 -36.39
CA TRP A 399 11.87 -23.38 -35.88
C TRP A 399 11.45 -24.83 -35.61
N ALA A 400 12.18 -25.84 -36.08
CA ALA A 400 11.78 -27.25 -35.98
C ALA A 400 11.52 -27.67 -34.53
N LEU A 401 12.39 -27.24 -33.61
CA LEU A 401 12.26 -27.54 -32.19
C LEU A 401 11.01 -26.87 -31.56
N ILE A 402 10.78 -25.58 -31.79
CA ILE A 402 9.64 -24.88 -31.18
C ILE A 402 8.29 -25.32 -31.77
N LEU A 403 8.27 -25.70 -33.05
CA LEU A 403 7.10 -26.25 -33.71
C LEU A 403 6.80 -27.69 -33.25
N ASP A 404 7.82 -28.52 -32.98
CA ASP A 404 7.62 -29.83 -32.35
C ASP A 404 7.11 -29.71 -30.89
N VAL A 405 7.53 -28.68 -30.14
CA VAL A 405 6.91 -28.35 -28.84
C VAL A 405 5.43 -27.98 -29.01
N ALA A 406 5.09 -27.15 -29.99
CA ALA A 406 3.69 -26.79 -30.27
C ALA A 406 2.84 -28.01 -30.63
N TRP A 407 3.37 -28.91 -31.46
CA TRP A 407 2.75 -30.18 -31.83
C TRP A 407 2.45 -31.06 -30.62
N LYS A 408 3.43 -31.25 -29.73
CA LYS A 408 3.28 -32.01 -28.47
C LYS A 408 2.22 -31.39 -27.56
N CYS A 409 2.18 -30.07 -27.43
CA CYS A 409 1.12 -29.38 -26.69
C CYS A 409 -0.26 -29.54 -27.32
N GLY A 410 -0.34 -29.62 -28.65
CA GLY A 410 -1.58 -29.84 -29.41
C GLY A 410 -2.22 -31.23 -29.25
N GLY A 411 -1.50 -32.20 -28.67
CA GLY A 411 -1.99 -33.56 -28.42
C GLY A 411 -1.42 -34.63 -29.36
N GLY A 412 -0.74 -34.23 -30.44
CA GLY A 412 0.12 -35.06 -31.30
C GLY A 412 -0.54 -36.18 -32.13
N THR A 413 -1.53 -36.91 -31.60
CA THR A 413 -2.24 -38.01 -32.29
C THR A 413 -3.65 -38.26 -31.73
N SER A 414 -4.20 -37.34 -30.91
CA SER A 414 -5.52 -37.52 -30.30
C SER A 414 -6.64 -37.14 -31.26
N GLU A 415 -7.57 -38.07 -31.49
CA GLU A 415 -8.80 -37.82 -32.25
C GLU A 415 -9.69 -36.76 -31.58
N ASP A 416 -10.34 -35.94 -32.41
CA ASP A 416 -11.35 -34.91 -32.13
C ASP A 416 -11.20 -34.04 -30.86
N PRO A 417 -10.52 -32.88 -30.98
CA PRO A 417 -10.67 -31.78 -30.04
C PRO A 417 -11.85 -30.87 -30.43
N ASP A 418 -12.87 -30.81 -29.56
CA ASP A 418 -14.02 -29.91 -29.71
C ASP A 418 -13.58 -28.42 -29.89
N PRO A 419 -13.80 -27.82 -31.08
CA PRO A 419 -13.17 -26.56 -31.46
C PRO A 419 -13.87 -25.32 -30.90
N GLU A 420 -15.08 -25.43 -30.34
CA GLU A 420 -15.92 -24.27 -30.01
C GLU A 420 -15.69 -23.69 -28.60
N SER A 421 -14.82 -24.27 -27.78
CA SER A 421 -14.49 -23.74 -26.45
C SER A 421 -13.38 -22.67 -26.50
N PRO A 422 -13.68 -21.37 -26.27
CA PRO A 422 -12.66 -20.33 -26.25
C PRO A 422 -11.67 -20.55 -25.09
N GLY A 423 -10.40 -20.75 -25.44
CA GLY A 423 -9.34 -21.13 -24.49
C GLY A 423 -9.04 -22.64 -24.44
N SER A 424 -9.59 -23.45 -25.34
CA SER A 424 -9.11 -24.81 -25.59
C SER A 424 -7.67 -24.79 -26.15
N LEU A 425 -6.94 -25.89 -25.94
CA LEU A 425 -5.61 -26.09 -26.55
C LEU A 425 -5.62 -25.88 -28.06
N CYS A 426 -6.68 -26.34 -28.71
CA CYS A 426 -6.82 -26.27 -30.16
C CYS A 426 -7.14 -24.87 -30.65
N SER A 427 -7.80 -24.01 -29.88
CA SER A 427 -7.89 -22.58 -30.21
C SER A 427 -6.49 -21.93 -30.34
N ASN A 428 -5.57 -22.26 -29.44
CA ASN A 428 -4.20 -21.73 -29.50
C ASN A 428 -3.37 -22.37 -30.62
N LEU A 429 -3.53 -23.67 -30.87
CA LEU A 429 -2.87 -24.35 -31.99
C LEU A 429 -3.37 -23.81 -33.34
N VAL A 430 -4.68 -23.68 -33.54
CA VAL A 430 -5.31 -23.10 -34.73
C VAL A 430 -4.86 -21.65 -34.95
N THR A 431 -4.63 -20.88 -33.88
CA THR A 431 -4.06 -19.53 -34.00
C THR A 431 -2.63 -19.57 -34.55
N LEU A 432 -1.80 -20.52 -34.10
CA LEU A 432 -0.45 -20.71 -34.62
C LEU A 432 -0.47 -21.20 -36.09
N ILE A 433 -1.33 -22.16 -36.44
CA ILE A 433 -1.51 -22.65 -37.82
C ILE A 433 -1.83 -21.47 -38.75
N LYS A 434 -2.84 -20.65 -38.41
CA LYS A 434 -3.24 -19.48 -39.22
C LYS A 434 -2.12 -18.44 -39.39
N ARG A 435 -1.27 -18.28 -38.39
CA ARG A 435 -0.12 -17.36 -38.45
C ARG A 435 1.00 -17.91 -39.33
N LEU A 436 1.30 -19.21 -39.24
CA LEU A 436 2.28 -19.86 -40.12
C LEU A 436 1.79 -19.88 -41.57
N ASP A 437 0.51 -20.18 -41.80
CA ASP A 437 -0.12 -20.16 -43.13
C ASP A 437 -0.06 -18.75 -43.76
N PHE A 438 -0.35 -17.71 -42.98
CA PHE A 438 -0.17 -16.31 -43.40
C PHE A 438 1.29 -15.98 -43.76
N LEU A 439 2.26 -16.39 -42.93
CA LEU A 439 3.69 -16.17 -43.19
C LEU A 439 4.18 -16.92 -44.44
N VAL A 440 3.78 -18.19 -44.62
CA VAL A 440 4.11 -19.01 -45.80
C VAL A 440 3.46 -18.48 -47.08
N SER A 441 2.33 -17.77 -46.95
CA SER A 441 1.58 -17.13 -48.05
C SER A 441 2.09 -15.74 -48.42
N GLN A 442 2.99 -15.11 -47.65
CA GLN A 442 3.63 -13.88 -48.11
C GLN A 442 4.66 -14.19 -49.21
N ASP A 443 4.69 -13.37 -50.26
CA ASP A 443 5.68 -13.45 -51.35
C ASP A 443 7.07 -13.01 -50.86
N GLY A 444 7.72 -13.91 -50.14
CA GLY A 444 9.09 -13.78 -49.66
C GLY A 444 9.68 -15.15 -49.33
N ASP A 445 10.88 -15.41 -49.82
CA ASP A 445 11.63 -16.60 -49.40
C ASP A 445 12.27 -16.30 -48.03
N PHE A 446 11.86 -17.05 -47.01
CA PHE A 446 12.38 -16.90 -45.65
C PHE A 446 12.93 -18.24 -45.15
N LYS A 447 14.01 -18.17 -44.38
CA LYS A 447 14.91 -19.29 -44.03
C LYS A 447 14.20 -20.52 -43.46
N GLN A 448 13.07 -20.35 -42.78
CA GLN A 448 12.32 -21.41 -42.09
C GLN A 448 11.03 -21.83 -42.83
N ARG A 449 10.84 -21.44 -44.10
CA ARG A 449 9.62 -21.73 -44.87
C ARG A 449 9.35 -23.22 -45.03
N GLU A 450 10.38 -24.01 -45.34
CA GLU A 450 10.28 -25.47 -45.47
C GLU A 450 9.79 -26.10 -44.16
N THR A 451 10.42 -25.76 -43.04
CA THR A 451 10.04 -26.23 -41.69
C THR A 451 8.62 -25.83 -41.28
N ALA A 452 8.16 -24.64 -41.68
CA ALA A 452 6.79 -24.20 -41.46
C ALA A 452 5.79 -25.03 -42.29
N VAL A 453 6.11 -25.33 -43.56
CA VAL A 453 5.30 -26.20 -44.42
C VAL A 453 5.26 -27.63 -43.88
N GLU A 454 6.38 -28.21 -43.46
CA GLU A 454 6.44 -29.53 -42.84
C GLU A 454 5.53 -29.61 -41.60
N PHE A 455 5.55 -28.60 -40.73
CA PHE A 455 4.65 -28.53 -39.57
C PHE A 455 3.18 -28.46 -40.00
N LEU A 456 2.83 -27.61 -40.98
CA LEU A 456 1.46 -27.50 -41.48
C LEU A 456 0.95 -28.81 -42.10
N THR A 457 1.80 -29.56 -42.81
CA THR A 457 1.43 -30.89 -43.37
C THR A 457 1.34 -32.00 -42.32
N LYS A 458 1.97 -31.82 -41.16
CA LYS A 458 1.92 -32.77 -40.03
C LYS A 458 0.68 -32.56 -39.15
N VAL A 459 0.09 -31.37 -39.18
CA VAL A 459 -1.00 -30.94 -38.29
C VAL A 459 -2.39 -30.99 -38.97
N ASN A 460 -2.42 -30.96 -40.31
CA ASN A 460 -3.60 -31.28 -41.12
C ASN A 460 -3.77 -32.80 -41.29
#